data_AF-A0A9Y2AVR0-F1
#
_entry.id   AF-A0A9Y2AVR0-F1
#
_cell.length_a   1.000
_cell.length_b   1.000
_cell.length_c   1.000
_cell.angle_alpha   90.00
_cell.angle_beta   90.00
_cell.angle_gamma   90.00
#
_symmetry.space_group_name_H-M   'P 1'
#
loop_
_entity.id
_entity.type
_entity.pdbx_description
1 polymer ?
#
loop_
_entity_poly.entity_id
_entity_poly.type
_entity_poly.pdbx_seq_one_letter_code
_entity_poly.pdbx_strand_id
1 'polypeptide(L)'
;MPRRLLLTTPLIAALALAACSGGGADRQASNRADNGAAPANVTAAVPTGDRFSRYVDHYPFDKVGDHSWHDDPVVVRAVETAVTDETVRKWVLEDGGPSTPIAMVGGRVASWSCEAHNCGPHQWVTLVDPRSGAAEICYFDESVATDETRWFSGGREEKRAGKCPEVES
;
A
#
# COMPACT_ATOMS: atom_id res chain seq x y z
N MET A 1 -1.48 8.15 -51.88
CA MET A 1 -0.20 7.73 -52.52
C MET A 1 0.38 6.55 -51.74
N PRO A 2 0.44 5.33 -52.30
CA PRO A 2 1.08 4.19 -51.64
C PRO A 2 2.46 3.87 -52.27
N ARG A 3 3.45 3.50 -51.46
CA ARG A 3 4.73 2.93 -51.94
C ARG A 3 5.20 1.89 -50.91
N ARG A 4 4.84 0.60 -51.11
CA ARG A 4 5.70 -0.50 -51.63
C ARG A 4 7.05 -0.59 -50.91
N LEU A 5 7.19 -1.47 -49.91
CA LEU A 5 7.59 -2.90 -49.99
C LEU A 5 9.03 -3.08 -50.52
N LEU A 6 9.87 -3.86 -49.81
CA LEU A 6 10.74 -4.95 -50.31
C LEU A 6 11.66 -5.53 -49.19
N LEU A 7 11.52 -6.85 -48.97
CA LEU A 7 12.53 -7.93 -48.76
C LEU A 7 13.46 -7.96 -47.52
N THR A 8 13.36 -8.93 -46.58
CA THR A 8 13.79 -10.39 -46.56
C THR A 8 15.31 -10.62 -46.40
N THR A 9 15.78 -11.06 -45.20
CA THR A 9 16.30 -12.43 -44.79
C THR A 9 17.84 -12.48 -44.66
N PRO A 10 18.52 -13.54 -44.12
CA PRO A 10 18.41 -14.24 -42.81
C PRO A 10 19.80 -14.64 -42.17
N LEU A 11 19.78 -15.34 -41.02
CA LEU A 11 20.63 -16.46 -40.53
C LEU A 11 22.18 -16.34 -40.33
N ILE A 12 22.68 -16.75 -39.15
CA ILE A 12 23.90 -17.59 -38.81
C ILE A 12 23.84 -17.79 -37.26
N ALA A 13 23.52 -18.93 -36.65
CA ALA A 13 24.12 -20.28 -36.58
C ALA A 13 25.32 -20.43 -35.59
N ALA A 14 24.98 -20.87 -34.36
CA ALA A 14 25.58 -21.86 -33.43
C ALA A 14 27.11 -22.00 -33.23
N LEU A 15 27.51 -22.12 -31.95
CA LEU A 15 28.46 -23.16 -31.49
C LEU A 15 28.26 -23.48 -29.99
N ALA A 16 28.40 -24.76 -29.67
CA ALA A 16 28.02 -25.42 -28.41
C ALA A 16 29.24 -26.08 -27.71
N LEU A 17 28.95 -26.68 -26.55
CA LEU A 17 29.70 -27.64 -25.73
C LEU A 17 30.62 -27.11 -24.61
N ALA A 18 30.17 -27.32 -23.37
CA ALA A 18 30.97 -27.94 -22.33
C ALA A 18 30.09 -28.92 -21.54
N ALA A 19 30.40 -30.21 -21.66
CA ALA A 19 29.84 -31.32 -20.90
C ALA A 19 30.80 -31.67 -19.77
N CYS A 20 30.28 -32.06 -18.61
CA CYS A 20 30.89 -33.09 -17.74
C CYS A 20 29.81 -33.66 -16.82
N SER A 21 29.37 -34.87 -17.15
CA SER A 21 28.55 -35.74 -16.31
C SER A 21 29.47 -36.53 -15.38
N GLY A 22 29.19 -36.49 -14.07
CA GLY A 22 29.71 -37.45 -13.09
C GLY A 22 28.56 -38.35 -12.65
N GLY A 23 28.61 -39.63 -13.05
CA GLY A 23 27.62 -40.65 -12.69
C GLY A 23 27.89 -41.30 -11.34
N GLY A 24 26.86 -41.96 -10.81
CA GLY A 24 26.93 -42.82 -9.64
C GLY A 24 25.54 -43.12 -9.10
N ALA A 25 24.92 -44.20 -9.58
CA ALA A 25 23.73 -44.78 -8.98
C ALA A 25 24.18 -45.88 -8.01
N ASP A 26 23.76 -45.80 -6.74
CA ASP A 26 23.67 -46.95 -5.86
C ASP A 26 22.41 -46.83 -4.99
N ARG A 27 21.63 -47.92 -4.98
CA ARG A 27 20.41 -48.08 -4.18
C ARG A 27 20.79 -48.52 -2.77
N GLN A 28 20.30 -47.84 -1.74
CA GLN A 28 19.84 -48.53 -0.53
C GLN A 28 18.83 -47.71 0.27
N ALA A 29 17.67 -48.32 0.53
CA ALA A 29 16.68 -47.81 1.46
C ALA A 29 17.21 -47.83 2.89
N SER A 30 16.92 -46.78 3.66
CA SER A 30 16.97 -46.79 5.13
C SER A 30 15.97 -45.75 5.64
N ASN A 31 14.95 -46.22 6.35
CA ASN A 31 13.94 -45.38 6.98
C ASN A 31 14.60 -44.43 7.98
N ARG A 32 14.41 -43.12 7.81
CA ARG A 32 14.40 -42.17 8.92
C ARG A 32 13.36 -41.10 8.66
N ALA A 33 12.31 -41.12 9.48
CA ALA A 33 11.39 -40.01 9.62
C ALA A 33 12.17 -38.80 10.12
N ASP A 34 12.05 -37.68 9.43
CA ASP A 34 12.41 -36.38 9.98
C ASP A 34 11.32 -35.38 9.63
N ASN A 35 10.70 -34.84 10.67
CA ASN A 35 9.65 -33.84 10.59
C ASN A 35 10.29 -32.50 10.20
N GLY A 36 10.52 -32.29 8.91
CA GLY A 36 10.98 -31.03 8.37
C GLY A 36 9.83 -30.04 8.26
N ALA A 37 9.66 -29.21 9.30
CA ALA A 37 8.72 -28.09 9.30
C ALA A 37 8.92 -27.20 8.07
N ALA A 38 7.80 -26.81 7.44
CA ALA A 38 7.77 -25.79 6.40
C ALA A 38 8.42 -24.48 6.89
N PRO A 39 9.06 -23.68 6.01
CA PRO A 39 9.66 -22.42 6.42
C PRO A 39 8.55 -21.51 6.97
N ALA A 40 8.64 -21.19 8.25
CA ALA A 40 7.81 -20.16 8.84
C ALA A 40 8.12 -18.85 8.11
N ASN A 41 7.12 -18.28 7.44
CA ASN A 41 7.15 -16.89 7.01
C ASN A 41 7.46 -16.05 8.23
N VAL A 42 8.68 -15.51 8.30
CA VAL A 42 9.06 -14.54 9.32
C VAL A 42 8.39 -13.24 8.93
N THR A 43 7.13 -13.05 9.37
CA THR A 43 6.54 -11.72 9.46
C THR A 43 7.38 -10.95 10.47
N ALA A 44 8.21 -10.03 9.97
CA ALA A 44 8.99 -9.13 10.82
C ALA A 44 8.03 -8.46 11.82
N ALA A 45 8.37 -8.55 13.11
CA ALA A 45 7.58 -7.93 14.16
C ALA A 45 7.49 -6.43 13.89
N VAL A 46 6.26 -5.90 13.85
CA VAL A 46 6.04 -4.46 13.77
C VAL A 46 6.61 -3.84 15.04
N PRO A 47 7.51 -2.84 14.94
CA PRO A 47 8.00 -2.12 16.10
C PRO A 47 6.82 -1.65 16.96
N THR A 48 6.81 -2.04 18.22
CA THR A 48 5.80 -1.65 19.18
C THR A 48 6.09 -0.24 19.71
N GLY A 49 5.08 0.61 19.73
CA GLY A 49 5.21 1.98 20.26
C GLY A 49 4.58 3.02 19.34
N ASP A 50 4.26 4.17 19.92
CA ASP A 50 3.64 5.26 19.19
C ASP A 50 4.61 5.94 18.23
N ARG A 51 4.36 5.77 16.94
CA ARG A 51 5.13 6.37 15.84
C ARG A 51 4.36 7.47 15.10
N PHE A 52 3.07 7.60 15.38
CA PHE A 52 2.13 8.39 14.59
C PHE A 52 1.76 9.69 15.30
N SER A 53 1.65 9.70 16.63
CA SER A 53 1.21 10.90 17.36
C SER A 53 2.17 12.08 17.26
N ARG A 54 3.39 11.87 16.77
CA ARG A 54 4.33 12.96 16.46
C ARG A 54 3.82 13.93 15.39
N TYR A 55 2.83 13.51 14.60
CA TYR A 55 2.22 14.32 13.55
C TYR A 55 1.03 15.13 14.02
N VAL A 56 0.52 14.90 15.24
CA VAL A 56 -0.58 15.69 15.80
C VAL A 56 -0.20 17.17 15.83
N ASP A 57 -1.17 18.04 15.51
CA ASP A 57 -1.06 19.50 15.36
C ASP A 57 -0.25 19.98 14.14
N HIS A 58 0.26 19.07 13.31
CA HIS A 58 0.91 19.39 12.03
C HIS A 58 -0.04 19.19 10.85
N TYR A 59 0.16 19.94 9.77
CA TYR A 59 -0.49 19.60 8.51
C TYR A 59 0.13 18.33 7.90
N PRO A 60 -0.62 17.53 7.13
CA PRO A 60 -0.09 16.31 6.52
C PRO A 60 1.11 16.50 5.58
N PHE A 61 1.25 17.71 5.00
CA PHE A 61 2.38 18.11 4.18
C PHE A 61 3.56 18.70 4.97
N ASP A 62 3.37 19.00 6.26
CA ASP A 62 4.47 19.48 7.11
C ASP A 62 5.44 18.34 7.40
N LYS A 63 6.74 18.64 7.36
CA LYS A 63 7.78 17.68 7.72
C LYS A 63 7.90 17.54 9.24
N VAL A 64 7.85 16.30 9.72
CA VAL A 64 8.18 15.92 11.11
C VAL A 64 9.42 15.02 11.09
N GLY A 65 10.58 15.64 11.25
CA GLY A 65 11.87 15.02 10.95
C GLY A 65 12.11 14.98 9.44
N ASP A 66 12.46 13.82 8.90
CA ASP A 66 12.79 13.67 7.48
C ASP A 66 11.57 13.47 6.56
N HIS A 67 10.38 13.27 7.14
CA HIS A 67 9.17 12.81 6.46
C HIS A 67 7.96 13.71 6.75
N SER A 68 7.11 13.90 5.75
CA SER A 68 5.72 14.36 5.94
C SER A 68 4.82 13.17 6.33
N TRP A 69 3.52 13.39 6.54
CA TRP A 69 2.60 12.29 6.83
C TRP A 69 2.48 11.34 5.64
N HIS A 70 2.34 11.87 4.43
CA HIS A 70 2.08 11.08 3.22
C HIS A 70 3.29 10.28 2.75
N ASP A 71 4.51 10.72 3.06
CA ASP A 71 5.75 10.04 2.64
C ASP A 71 6.44 9.21 3.74
N ASP A 72 5.93 9.24 4.99
CA ASP A 72 6.51 8.44 6.07
C ASP A 72 6.34 6.94 5.76
N PRO A 73 7.43 6.15 5.70
CA PRO A 73 7.35 4.73 5.42
C PRO A 73 6.41 3.94 6.35
N VAL A 74 6.22 4.37 7.60
CA VAL A 74 5.29 3.69 8.51
C VAL A 74 3.83 4.01 8.19
N VAL A 75 3.52 5.21 7.71
CA VAL A 75 2.17 5.60 7.26
C VAL A 75 1.86 4.93 5.93
N VAL A 76 2.78 5.00 4.96
CA VAL A 76 2.65 4.34 3.65
C VAL A 76 2.33 2.86 3.84
N ARG A 77 3.10 2.14 4.67
CA ARG A 77 2.85 0.71 4.92
C ARG A 77 1.49 0.45 5.58
N ALA A 78 1.05 1.33 6.48
CA ALA A 78 -0.25 1.20 7.13
C ALA A 78 -1.40 1.37 6.12
N VAL A 79 -1.29 2.36 5.22
CA VAL A 79 -2.24 2.58 4.12
C VAL A 79 -2.25 1.39 3.16
N GLU A 80 -1.08 0.90 2.73
CA GLU A 80 -0.98 -0.27 1.84
C GLU A 80 -1.55 -1.55 2.44
N THR A 81 -1.42 -1.73 3.75
CA THR A 81 -2.01 -2.88 4.45
C THR A 81 -3.53 -2.77 4.52
N ALA A 82 -4.07 -1.54 4.63
CA ALA A 82 -5.50 -1.32 4.76
C ALA A 82 -6.21 -1.32 3.39
N VAL A 83 -5.61 -0.74 2.36
CA VAL A 83 -6.21 -0.46 1.06
C VAL A 83 -5.51 -1.26 -0.04
N THR A 84 -6.24 -2.19 -0.68
CA THR A 84 -5.71 -2.94 -1.84
C THR A 84 -5.91 -2.21 -3.17
N ASP A 85 -6.89 -1.30 -3.24
CA ASP A 85 -7.18 -0.48 -4.41
C ASP A 85 -6.07 0.56 -4.66
N GLU A 86 -5.36 0.43 -5.78
CA GLU A 86 -4.23 1.30 -6.12
C GLU A 86 -4.66 2.76 -6.39
N THR A 87 -5.87 2.97 -6.89
CA THR A 87 -6.39 4.31 -7.17
C THR A 87 -6.64 5.05 -5.87
N VAL A 88 -7.25 4.37 -4.89
CA VAL A 88 -7.47 4.95 -3.56
C VAL A 88 -6.14 5.20 -2.85
N ARG A 89 -5.19 4.26 -2.92
CA ARG A 89 -3.84 4.46 -2.34
C ARG A 89 -3.16 5.68 -2.90
N LYS A 90 -3.25 5.90 -4.22
CA LYS A 90 -2.67 7.06 -4.88
C LYS A 90 -3.21 8.35 -4.26
N TRP A 91 -4.53 8.50 -4.18
CA TRP A 91 -5.15 9.70 -3.61
C TRP A 91 -4.81 9.91 -2.13
N VAL A 92 -4.88 8.85 -1.32
CA VAL A 92 -4.63 8.93 0.12
C VAL A 92 -3.18 9.34 0.45
N LEU A 93 -2.23 8.93 -0.40
CA LEU A 93 -0.81 9.24 -0.25
C LEU A 93 -0.35 10.43 -1.12
N GLU A 94 -1.26 11.09 -1.81
CA GLU A 94 -0.94 12.28 -2.60
C GLU A 94 -0.74 13.50 -1.71
N ASP A 95 0.30 14.27 -1.99
CA ASP A 95 0.54 15.58 -1.42
C ASP A 95 0.07 16.65 -2.41
N GLY A 96 -0.79 17.58 -1.98
CA GLY A 96 -1.24 18.70 -2.82
C GLY A 96 -2.72 19.10 -2.73
N GLY A 97 -3.52 18.38 -1.96
CA GLY A 97 -4.91 18.73 -1.65
C GLY A 97 -5.04 19.64 -0.43
N PRO A 98 -6.17 20.36 -0.25
CA PRO A 98 -6.48 20.98 1.03
C PRO A 98 -6.60 19.92 2.14
N SER A 99 -6.10 20.25 3.32
CA SER A 99 -6.06 19.36 4.48
C SER A 99 -6.33 20.16 5.76
N THR A 100 -6.81 19.48 6.80
CA THR A 100 -6.83 20.02 8.16
C THR A 100 -5.57 19.56 8.92
N PRO A 101 -5.20 20.22 10.04
CA PRO A 101 -4.17 19.68 10.93
C PRO A 101 -4.54 18.26 11.40
N ILE A 102 -3.53 17.42 11.52
CA ILE A 102 -3.67 16.06 12.03
C ILE A 102 -4.07 16.13 13.51
N ALA A 103 -5.08 15.37 13.90
CA ALA A 103 -5.61 15.38 15.26
C ALA A 103 -5.83 13.97 15.82
N MET A 104 -6.08 13.89 17.12
CA MET A 104 -6.53 12.65 17.76
C MET A 104 -8.05 12.55 17.71
N VAL A 105 -8.58 11.58 16.96
CA VAL A 105 -10.02 11.31 16.84
C VAL A 105 -10.32 9.89 17.27
N GLY A 106 -11.15 9.72 18.30
CA GLY A 106 -11.53 8.39 18.80
C GLY A 106 -10.34 7.52 19.23
N GLY A 107 -9.26 8.14 19.74
CA GLY A 107 -8.04 7.44 20.14
C GLY A 107 -7.11 7.05 18.98
N ARG A 108 -7.39 7.53 17.76
CA ARG A 108 -6.56 7.32 16.56
C ARG A 108 -5.98 8.64 16.08
N VAL A 109 -4.81 8.58 15.46
CA VAL A 109 -4.22 9.71 14.74
C VAL A 109 -4.96 9.83 13.40
N ALA A 110 -5.54 10.98 13.13
CA ALA A 110 -6.44 11.22 12.02
C ALA A 110 -5.91 12.32 11.10
N SER A 111 -5.76 12.00 9.82
CA SER A 111 -5.40 12.94 8.76
C SER A 111 -6.52 13.02 7.75
N TRP A 112 -7.15 14.18 7.62
CA TRP A 112 -8.17 14.45 6.59
C TRP A 112 -7.57 15.26 5.45
N SER A 113 -7.92 14.91 4.22
CA SER A 113 -7.54 15.68 3.03
C SER A 113 -8.57 15.51 1.93
N CYS A 114 -8.51 16.37 0.92
CA CYS A 114 -9.44 16.35 -0.18
C CYS A 114 -8.79 16.76 -1.50
N GLU A 115 -9.44 16.45 -2.62
CA GLU A 115 -8.96 16.85 -3.94
C GLU A 115 -9.04 18.38 -4.11
N ALA A 116 -7.97 18.98 -4.62
CA ALA A 116 -7.91 20.41 -4.87
C ALA A 116 -9.06 20.89 -5.77
N HIS A 117 -9.76 21.93 -5.32
CA HIS A 117 -10.96 22.48 -5.98
C HIS A 117 -12.15 21.51 -6.10
N ASN A 118 -12.09 20.34 -5.47
CA ASN A 118 -13.12 19.30 -5.53
C ASN A 118 -13.40 18.65 -4.15
N CYS A 119 -13.26 19.41 -3.06
CA CYS A 119 -13.25 18.83 -1.72
C CYS A 119 -14.58 18.23 -1.25
N GLY A 120 -15.70 18.86 -1.60
CA GLY A 120 -17.01 18.33 -1.26
C GLY A 120 -17.28 16.98 -1.93
N PRO A 121 -17.01 16.86 -3.24
CA PRO A 121 -17.19 15.61 -4.00
C PRO A 121 -16.12 14.55 -3.76
N HIS A 122 -14.88 14.92 -3.42
CA HIS A 122 -13.78 13.96 -3.33
C HIS A 122 -12.86 14.25 -2.13
N GLN A 123 -12.95 13.36 -1.12
CA GLN A 123 -12.25 13.52 0.16
C GLN A 123 -11.92 12.17 0.79
N TRP A 124 -10.95 12.16 1.69
CA TRP A 124 -10.51 10.97 2.40
C TRP A 124 -9.99 11.26 3.80
N VAL A 125 -9.99 10.22 4.64
CA VAL A 125 -9.41 10.24 5.98
C VAL A 125 -8.54 9.02 6.16
N THR A 126 -7.33 9.22 6.69
CA THR A 126 -6.51 8.14 7.24
C THR A 126 -6.63 8.15 8.76
N LEU A 127 -7.13 7.07 9.35
CA LEU A 127 -7.16 6.85 10.79
C LEU A 127 -6.16 5.76 11.16
N VAL A 128 -5.21 6.05 12.05
CA VAL A 128 -4.22 5.07 12.49
C VAL A 128 -4.29 4.88 14.00
N ASP A 129 -4.41 3.64 14.46
CA ASP A 129 -4.17 3.31 15.87
C ASP A 129 -2.68 3.54 16.17
N PRO A 130 -2.34 4.50 17.05
CA PRO A 130 -0.95 4.86 17.31
C PRO A 130 -0.13 3.71 17.91
N ARG A 131 -0.78 2.74 18.58
CA ARG A 131 -0.09 1.62 19.25
C ARG A 131 0.21 0.47 18.31
N SER A 132 -0.73 0.12 17.44
CA SER A 132 -0.64 -1.05 16.57
C SER A 132 -0.22 -0.72 15.13
N GLY A 133 -0.40 0.54 14.70
CA GLY A 133 -0.26 0.94 13.31
C GLY A 133 -1.37 0.40 12.41
N ALA A 134 -2.43 -0.19 12.97
CA ALA A 134 -3.59 -0.60 12.20
C ALA A 134 -4.32 0.63 11.66
N ALA A 135 -4.49 0.68 10.34
CA ALA A 135 -5.15 1.78 9.66
C ALA A 135 -6.59 1.43 9.25
N GLU A 136 -7.41 2.46 9.22
CA GLU A 136 -8.74 2.49 8.65
C GLU A 136 -8.85 3.74 7.76
N ILE A 137 -9.22 3.57 6.50
CA ILE A 137 -9.28 4.66 5.52
C ILE A 137 -10.74 4.85 5.12
N CYS A 138 -11.23 6.09 5.24
CA CYS A 138 -12.45 6.50 4.56
C CYS A 138 -12.09 7.16 3.24
N TYR A 139 -12.81 6.81 2.18
CA TYR A 139 -12.71 7.45 0.87
C TYR A 139 -14.11 7.75 0.34
N PHE A 140 -14.36 9.01 -0.01
CA PHE A 140 -15.61 9.48 -0.60
C PHE A 140 -15.32 10.02 -2.00
N ASP A 141 -16.08 9.57 -2.98
CA ASP A 141 -16.04 10.04 -4.36
C ASP A 141 -17.47 10.09 -4.90
N GLU A 142 -18.03 11.30 -4.98
CA GLU A 142 -19.40 11.56 -5.41
C GLU A 142 -19.66 11.12 -6.86
N SER A 143 -18.61 10.99 -7.69
CA SER A 143 -18.74 10.47 -9.05
C SER A 143 -19.00 8.95 -9.09
N VAL A 144 -18.66 8.25 -8.01
CA VAL A 144 -18.89 6.81 -7.83
C VAL A 144 -20.18 6.55 -7.06
N ALA A 145 -20.42 7.29 -5.97
CA ALA A 145 -21.63 7.20 -5.16
C ALA A 145 -21.91 8.53 -4.44
N THR A 146 -23.14 9.03 -4.55
CA THR A 146 -23.51 10.37 -4.06
C THR A 146 -23.59 10.48 -2.53
N ASP A 147 -23.81 9.37 -1.84
CA ASP A 147 -24.09 9.31 -0.40
C ASP A 147 -23.49 8.05 0.26
N GLU A 148 -22.47 7.46 -0.35
CA GLU A 148 -21.72 6.34 0.24
C GLU A 148 -20.22 6.61 0.24
N THR A 149 -19.58 6.19 1.32
CA THR A 149 -18.13 6.11 1.49
C THR A 149 -17.66 4.68 1.33
N ARG A 150 -16.45 4.51 0.81
CA ARG A 150 -15.69 3.27 0.84
C ARG A 150 -14.76 3.29 2.04
N TRP A 151 -14.89 2.31 2.92
CA TRP A 151 -14.08 2.15 4.12
C TRP A 151 -13.17 0.95 3.98
N PHE A 152 -11.88 1.14 4.25
CA PHE A 152 -10.86 0.12 4.08
C PHE A 152 -10.15 -0.18 5.39
N SER A 153 -9.99 -1.45 5.71
CA SER A 153 -9.14 -1.89 6.82
C SER A 153 -8.67 -3.33 6.64
N GLY A 154 -7.38 -3.57 6.88
CA GLY A 154 -6.76 -4.89 6.76
C GLY A 154 -7.02 -5.58 5.41
N GLY A 155 -7.03 -4.81 4.32
CA GLY A 155 -7.24 -5.28 2.95
C GLY A 155 -8.70 -5.60 2.60
N ARG A 156 -9.65 -5.27 3.48
CA ARG A 156 -11.09 -5.41 3.23
C ARG A 156 -11.71 -4.05 2.98
N GLU A 157 -12.74 -4.04 2.14
CA GLU A 157 -13.57 -2.87 1.84
C GLU A 157 -15.00 -3.10 2.32
N GLU A 158 -15.61 -2.04 2.87
CA GLU A 158 -17.04 -1.97 3.12
C GLU A 158 -17.60 -0.60 2.74
N LYS A 159 -18.89 -0.55 2.42
CA LYS A 159 -19.60 0.70 2.12
C LYS A 159 -20.31 1.21 3.36
N ARG A 160 -20.23 2.51 3.64
CA ARG A 160 -20.99 3.17 4.72
C ARG A 160 -21.70 4.40 4.18
N ALA A 161 -22.91 4.67 4.66
CA ALA A 161 -23.65 5.87 4.26
C ALA A 161 -22.95 7.16 4.71
N GLY A 162 -23.16 8.23 3.96
CA GLY A 162 -22.64 9.57 4.25
C GLY A 162 -21.32 9.88 3.55
N LYS A 163 -20.60 10.87 4.10
CA LYS A 163 -19.27 11.33 3.65
C LYS A 163 -18.21 10.97 4.68
N CYS A 164 -16.94 11.17 4.34
CA CYS A 164 -15.87 10.98 5.31
C CYS A 164 -15.99 11.99 6.46
N PRO A 165 -15.69 11.58 7.70
CA PRO A 165 -15.75 12.48 8.84
C PRO A 165 -14.64 13.53 8.70
N GLU A 166 -14.99 14.80 8.81
CA GLU A 166 -13.98 15.86 8.92
C GLU A 166 -13.22 15.70 10.24
N VAL A 167 -11.93 16.03 10.21
CA VAL A 167 -11.08 16.04 11.41
C VAL A 167 -11.02 17.47 11.92
N GLU A 168 -11.76 17.73 13.00
CA GLU A 168 -11.66 18.97 13.77
C GLU A 168 -10.51 18.84 14.77
N SER A 169 -9.57 19.79 14.72
CA SER A 169 -8.41 19.91 15.62
C SER A 169 -8.68 20.92 16.73
#